data_AF-V6ASU4-F1
#
_entry.id   AF-V6ASU4-F1
#
_cell.length_a   1.000
_cell.length_b   1.000
_cell.length_c   1.000
_cell.angle_alpha   90.00
_cell.angle_beta   90.00
_cell.angle_gamma   90.00
#
_symmetry.space_group_name_H-M   'P 1'
#
loop_
_entity.id
_entity.type
_entity.pdbx_description
1 polymer ?
#
loop_
_entity_poly.entity_id
_entity_poly.type
_entity_poly.pdbx_seq_one_letter_code
_entity_poly.pdbx_strand_id
1 'polypeptide(L)'
;MRRLVFAPALMLENTALDQIRKLIIKIWRGQIIIFTGLTVYVPLSNNVIMHLNEITTQIQNKKLLSENDEQLIRGIFNKILEQGEWYDVNEIESWLENEGTWTHKPTIIRITNISHYIQTRFQQRPAKLKMLSDDECGCG
;
A
#
# COMPACT_ATOMS: atom_id res chain seq x y z
N MET A 1 -45.06 -45.49 -4.41
CA MET A 1 -43.73 -45.33 -5.05
C MET A 1 -43.93 -44.43 -6.27
N ARG A 2 -43.31 -43.27 -6.52
CA ARG A 2 -42.08 -42.62 -6.04
C ARG A 2 -42.40 -41.12 -5.77
N ARG A 3 -41.88 -40.54 -4.69
CA ARG A 3 -41.84 -39.07 -4.51
C ARG A 3 -40.67 -38.54 -5.32
N LEU A 4 -40.93 -37.66 -6.30
CA LEU A 4 -39.92 -36.79 -6.88
C LEU A 4 -39.79 -35.57 -5.96
N VAL A 5 -38.66 -35.47 -5.26
CA VAL A 5 -38.25 -34.27 -4.55
C VAL A 5 -37.54 -33.38 -5.56
N PHE A 6 -38.18 -32.29 -5.99
CA PHE A 6 -37.50 -31.21 -6.70
C PHE A 6 -37.01 -30.20 -5.66
N ALA A 7 -35.68 -30.08 -5.56
CA ALA A 7 -34.99 -29.14 -4.69
C ALA A 7 -35.22 -27.67 -5.15
N PRO A 8 -35.27 -26.69 -4.23
CA PRO A 8 -35.37 -25.29 -4.58
C PRO A 8 -33.98 -24.74 -4.96
N ALA A 9 -33.69 -24.67 -6.25
CA ALA A 9 -32.40 -24.19 -6.80
C ALA A 9 -32.38 -22.69 -7.15
N LEU A 10 -33.17 -21.83 -6.48
CA LEU A 10 -33.31 -20.41 -6.88
C LEU A 10 -33.28 -19.38 -5.75
N MET A 11 -32.85 -19.74 -4.53
CA MET A 11 -32.84 -18.83 -3.37
C MET A 11 -31.43 -18.52 -2.81
N LEU A 12 -30.35 -18.85 -3.51
CA LEU A 12 -28.97 -18.66 -3.02
C LEU A 12 -28.10 -17.69 -3.83
N GLU A 13 -28.56 -17.19 -4.99
CA GLU A 13 -27.74 -16.29 -5.82
C GLU A 13 -27.91 -14.79 -5.51
N ASN A 14 -29.00 -14.39 -4.86
CA ASN A 14 -29.29 -12.95 -4.66
C ASN A 14 -28.67 -12.33 -3.40
N THR A 15 -28.22 -13.13 -2.42
CA THR A 15 -27.58 -12.62 -1.19
C THR A 15 -26.07 -12.40 -1.33
N ALA A 16 -25.40 -13.14 -2.23
CA ALA A 16 -23.96 -12.99 -2.47
C ALA A 16 -23.64 -11.70 -3.26
N LEU A 17 -24.54 -11.27 -4.14
CA LEU A 17 -24.37 -10.05 -4.95
C LEU A 17 -24.69 -8.77 -4.17
N ASP A 18 -25.57 -8.83 -3.16
CA ASP A 18 -25.92 -7.67 -2.31
C ASP A 18 -24.82 -7.31 -1.30
N GLN A 19 -23.91 -8.25 -0.99
CA GLN A 19 -22.70 -7.97 -0.23
C GLN A 19 -21.61 -7.27 -1.06
N ILE A 20 -21.74 -7.20 -2.39
CA ILE A 20 -20.61 -6.84 -3.25
C ILE A 20 -20.45 -5.33 -3.52
N ARG A 21 -21.43 -4.42 -3.35
CA ARG A 21 -21.19 -2.99 -3.71
C ARG A 21 -21.91 -1.92 -2.87
N LYS A 22 -21.60 -1.82 -1.58
CA LYS A 22 -21.73 -0.52 -0.88
C LYS A 22 -20.40 0.22 -0.95
N LEU A 23 -20.22 1.02 -2.00
CA LEU A 23 -19.12 1.98 -2.10
C LEU A 23 -19.40 3.12 -1.12
N ILE A 24 -18.62 3.20 -0.03
CA ILE A 24 -18.72 4.32 0.91
C ILE A 24 -17.49 5.20 0.70
N ILE A 25 -17.70 6.47 0.38
CA ILE A 25 -16.64 7.47 0.26
C ILE A 25 -16.69 8.36 1.49
N LYS A 26 -15.58 8.49 2.22
CA LYS A 26 -15.43 9.43 3.33
C LYS A 26 -14.26 10.35 3.10
N ILE A 27 -14.37 11.59 3.59
CA ILE A 27 -13.24 12.52 3.66
C ILE A 27 -12.77 12.55 5.11
N TRP A 28 -11.51 12.23 5.36
CA TRP A 28 -10.91 12.30 6.70
C TRP A 28 -9.55 12.98 6.61
N ARG A 29 -9.36 14.04 7.40
CA ARG A 29 -8.13 14.86 7.41
C ARG A 29 -7.65 15.30 6.01
N GLY A 30 -8.59 15.62 5.11
CA GLY A 30 -8.28 16.07 3.75
C GLY A 30 -7.93 14.94 2.76
N GLN A 31 -8.03 13.68 3.16
CA GLN A 31 -7.87 12.52 2.27
C GLN A 31 -9.22 11.88 1.95
N ILE A 32 -9.39 11.45 0.71
CA ILE A 32 -10.51 10.62 0.27
C ILE A 32 -10.21 9.18 0.70
N ILE A 33 -11.14 8.54 1.40
CA ILE A 33 -11.06 7.14 1.80
C ILE A 33 -12.24 6.42 1.18
N ILE A 34 -11.95 5.34 0.44
CA ILE A 34 -12.96 4.54 -0.23
C ILE A 34 -13.07 3.20 0.50
N PHE A 35 -14.26 2.88 1.00
CA PHE A 35 -14.55 1.57 1.59
C PHE A 35 -15.26 0.73 0.54
N THR A 36 -14.63 -0.37 0.14
CA THR A 36 -15.34 -1.48 -0.52
C THR A 36 -15.49 -2.59 0.52
N GLY A 37 -16.52 -3.43 0.45
CA GLY A 37 -17.05 -4.22 1.59
C GLY A 37 -16.08 -5.07 2.42
N LEU A 38 -14.80 -5.20 2.03
CA LEU A 38 -13.74 -5.89 2.76
C LEU A 38 -12.43 -5.09 2.92
N THR A 39 -12.25 -3.93 2.28
CA THR A 39 -10.98 -3.19 2.28
C THR A 39 -11.15 -1.68 2.33
N VAL A 40 -10.23 -1.02 3.05
CA VAL A 40 -10.08 0.44 3.08
C VAL A 40 -9.06 0.81 2.01
N TYR A 41 -9.50 1.47 0.95
CA TYR A 41 -8.66 1.99 -0.11
C TYR A 41 -8.31 3.45 0.18
N VAL A 42 -7.02 3.72 0.29
CA VAL A 42 -6.48 5.08 0.43
C VAL A 42 -5.72 5.38 -0.86
N PRO A 43 -6.26 6.24 -1.75
CA PRO A 43 -5.57 6.61 -2.97
C PRO A 43 -4.25 7.31 -2.64
N LEU A 44 -3.26 7.09 -3.50
CA LEU A 44 -1.99 7.81 -3.42
C LEU A 44 -2.24 9.33 -3.53
N SER A 45 -1.53 10.11 -2.72
CA SER A 45 -1.56 11.57 -2.84
C SER A 45 -0.89 12.00 -4.14
N ASN A 46 -1.25 13.19 -4.63
CA ASN A 46 -0.62 13.76 -5.83
C ASN A 46 0.91 13.92 -5.67
N ASN A 47 1.39 14.23 -4.47
CA ASN A 47 2.81 14.37 -4.21
C ASN A 47 3.52 13.01 -4.25
N VAL A 48 2.92 11.94 -3.68
CA VAL A 48 3.41 10.57 -3.86
C VAL A 48 3.48 10.19 -5.35
N ILE A 49 2.43 10.47 -6.13
CA ILE A 49 2.41 10.19 -7.57
C ILE A 49 3.52 10.95 -8.32
N MET A 50 3.76 12.21 -7.96
CA MET A 50 4.85 13.00 -8.56
C MET A 50 6.23 12.37 -8.31
N HIS A 51 6.47 11.87 -7.09
CA HIS A 51 7.70 11.16 -6.74
C HIS A 51 7.80 9.78 -7.44
N LEU A 52 6.68 9.09 -7.68
CA LEU A 52 6.68 7.86 -8.48
C LEU A 52 6.96 8.11 -9.96
N ASN A 53 6.51 9.23 -10.50
CA ASN A 53 6.91 9.68 -11.83
C ASN A 53 8.41 9.99 -11.90
N GLU A 54 9.00 10.53 -10.83
CA GLU A 54 10.45 10.74 -10.73
C GLU A 54 11.22 9.41 -10.87
N ILE A 55 10.78 8.34 -10.19
CA ILE A 55 11.34 6.99 -10.35
C ILE A 55 11.21 6.52 -11.81
N THR A 56 10.02 6.65 -12.39
CA THR A 56 9.69 6.10 -13.71
C THR A 56 10.42 6.81 -14.85
N THR A 57 10.74 8.09 -14.68
CA THR A 57 11.45 8.92 -15.67
C THR A 57 12.96 8.77 -15.58
N GLN A 58 13.51 8.61 -14.37
CA GLN A 58 14.95 8.48 -14.19
C GLN A 58 15.45 7.06 -14.48
N ILE A 59 14.70 6.02 -14.11
CA ILE A 59 15.12 4.63 -14.35
C ILE A 59 14.85 4.23 -15.79
N GLN A 60 15.93 4.05 -16.54
CA GLN A 60 15.87 3.63 -17.94
C GLN A 60 15.62 2.12 -18.07
N ASN A 61 16.34 1.29 -17.31
CA ASN A 61 16.20 -0.17 -17.38
C ASN A 61 15.18 -0.70 -16.37
N LYS A 62 13.93 -0.84 -16.80
CA LYS A 62 12.82 -1.32 -15.96
C LYS A 62 12.80 -2.84 -15.74
N LYS A 63 13.71 -3.60 -16.38
CA LYS A 63 13.82 -5.06 -16.22
C LYS A 63 14.83 -5.48 -15.15
N LEU A 64 15.87 -4.68 -14.94
CA LEU A 64 16.91 -4.97 -13.96
C LEU A 64 17.42 -3.66 -13.39
N LEU A 65 17.22 -3.47 -12.08
CA LEU A 65 17.69 -2.29 -11.37
C LEU A 65 19.18 -2.40 -11.11
N SER A 66 19.91 -1.32 -11.42
CA SER A 66 21.27 -1.13 -10.95
C SER A 66 21.29 -0.71 -9.48
N GLU A 67 22.47 -0.75 -8.85
CA GLU A 67 22.63 -0.24 -7.49
C GLU A 67 22.25 1.25 -7.38
N ASN A 68 22.59 2.05 -8.40
CA ASN A 68 22.23 3.47 -8.46
C ASN A 68 20.70 3.65 -8.54
N ASP A 69 20.01 2.81 -9.31
CA ASP A 69 18.54 2.85 -9.38
C ASP A 69 17.93 2.53 -8.01
N GLU A 70 18.45 1.51 -7.31
CA GLU A 70 17.97 1.20 -5.97
C GLU A 70 18.27 2.31 -4.95
N GLN A 71 19.42 2.97 -5.04
CA GLN A 71 19.74 4.13 -4.21
C GLN A 71 18.80 5.31 -4.48
N LEU A 72 18.51 5.59 -5.76
CA LEU A 72 17.52 6.59 -6.18
C LEU A 72 16.14 6.28 -5.58
N ILE A 73 15.65 5.04 -5.76
CA ILE A 73 14.35 4.60 -5.23
C ILE A 73 14.28 4.78 -3.72
N ARG A 74 15.33 4.36 -2.99
CA ARG A 74 15.42 4.58 -1.53
C ARG A 74 15.37 6.06 -1.17
N GLY A 75 16.09 6.91 -1.90
CA GLY A 75 16.11 8.36 -1.67
C GLY A 75 14.72 8.97 -1.82
N ILE A 76 14.02 8.61 -2.90
CA ILE A 76 12.67 9.12 -3.19
C ILE A 76 11.68 8.68 -2.11
N PHE A 77 11.67 7.41 -1.70
CA PHE A 77 10.77 6.95 -0.63
C PHE A 77 11.09 7.57 0.74
N ASN A 78 12.36 7.83 1.06
CA ASN A 78 12.70 8.58 2.29
C ASN A 78 12.17 10.01 2.21
N LYS A 79 12.35 10.69 1.07
CA LYS A 79 11.86 12.06 0.84
C LYS A 79 10.35 12.18 1.04
N ILE A 80 9.57 11.22 0.53
CA ILE A 80 8.11 11.17 0.75
C ILE A 80 7.80 11.16 2.26
N LEU A 81 8.44 10.26 3.02
CA LEU A 81 8.18 10.11 4.46
C LEU A 81 8.66 11.32 5.28
N GLU A 82 9.80 11.91 4.90
CA GLU A 82 10.34 13.11 5.54
C GLU A 82 9.47 14.36 5.30
N GLN A 83 8.70 14.37 4.21
CA GLN A 83 7.65 15.37 3.96
C GLN A 83 6.37 15.12 4.78
N GLY A 84 6.33 14.07 5.60
CA GLY A 84 5.18 13.71 6.43
C GLY A 84 4.07 12.95 5.70
N GLU A 85 4.32 12.51 4.46
CA GLU A 85 3.36 11.73 3.69
C GLU A 85 3.58 10.23 3.88
N TRP A 86 2.48 9.49 3.84
CA TRP A 86 2.45 8.03 3.92
C TRP A 86 1.78 7.47 2.67
N TYR A 87 2.16 6.24 2.34
CA TYR A 87 1.61 5.50 1.21
C TYR A 87 1.27 4.07 1.64
N ASP A 88 0.34 3.46 0.91
CA ASP A 88 0.07 2.03 0.97
C ASP A 88 0.94 1.32 -0.08
N VAL A 89 1.67 0.29 0.32
CA VAL A 89 2.57 -0.47 -0.56
C VAL A 89 1.82 -1.17 -1.70
N ASN A 90 0.59 -1.65 -1.45
CA ASN A 90 -0.25 -2.29 -2.47
C ASN A 90 -0.70 -1.26 -3.52
N GLU A 91 -0.91 -0.02 -3.11
CA GLU A 91 -1.24 1.08 -4.02
C GLU A 91 -0.03 1.49 -4.87
N ILE A 92 1.18 1.47 -4.30
CA ILE A 92 2.42 1.66 -5.07
C ILE A 92 2.57 0.54 -6.13
N GLU A 93 2.34 -0.71 -5.75
CA GLU A 93 2.40 -1.85 -6.67
C GLU A 93 1.39 -1.68 -7.81
N SER A 94 0.12 -1.44 -7.46
CA SER A 94 -0.96 -1.25 -8.42
C SER A 94 -0.71 -0.06 -9.33
N TRP A 95 -0.14 1.04 -8.81
CA TRP A 95 0.19 2.20 -9.63
C TRP A 95 1.27 1.88 -10.67
N LEU A 96 2.34 1.17 -10.28
CA LEU A 96 3.42 0.77 -11.19
C LEU A 96 2.92 -0.17 -12.29
N GLU A 97 2.07 -1.13 -11.94
CA GLU A 97 1.48 -2.05 -12.92
C GLU A 97 0.59 -1.35 -13.94
N ASN A 98 -0.16 -0.33 -13.50
CA ASN A 98 -1.11 0.40 -14.34
C ASN A 98 -0.49 1.56 -15.13
N GLU A 99 0.70 2.04 -14.76
CA GLU A 99 1.41 3.11 -15.48
C GLU A 99 1.83 2.66 -16.89
N GLY A 100 2.06 1.35 -17.08
CA GLY A 100 2.19 0.71 -18.40
C GLY A 100 3.61 0.56 -18.93
N THR A 101 4.61 1.24 -18.36
CA THR A 101 6.02 1.04 -18.77
C THR A 101 6.74 0.00 -17.93
N TRP A 102 6.30 -0.22 -16.69
CA TRP A 102 6.80 -1.28 -15.81
C TRP A 102 6.10 -2.60 -16.12
N THR A 103 6.72 -3.41 -16.98
CA THR A 103 6.17 -4.72 -17.40
C THR A 103 6.84 -5.91 -16.71
N HIS A 104 8.00 -5.71 -16.09
CA HIS A 104 8.74 -6.78 -15.43
C HIS A 104 8.35 -6.89 -13.95
N LYS A 105 7.42 -7.81 -13.65
CA LYS A 105 6.87 -8.03 -12.31
C LYS A 105 7.92 -8.19 -11.19
N PRO A 106 9.03 -8.92 -11.36
CA PRO A 106 10.08 -8.99 -10.33
C PRO A 106 10.69 -7.63 -9.99
N THR A 107 10.79 -6.72 -10.96
CA THR A 107 11.28 -5.36 -10.71
C THR A 107 10.27 -4.56 -9.88
N ILE A 108 8.98 -4.66 -10.21
CA ILE A 108 7.91 -4.00 -9.44
C ILE A 108 7.94 -4.48 -7.98
N ILE A 109 8.00 -5.80 -7.78
CA ILE A 109 8.12 -6.41 -6.45
C ILE A 109 9.40 -5.92 -5.73
N ARG A 110 10.50 -5.71 -6.45
CA ARG A 110 11.72 -5.15 -5.86
C ARG A 110 11.52 -3.72 -5.36
N ILE A 111 10.86 -2.87 -6.15
CA ILE A 111 10.55 -1.48 -5.78
C ILE A 111 9.63 -1.44 -4.55
N THR A 112 8.57 -2.26 -4.54
CA THR A 112 7.61 -2.31 -3.41
C THR A 112 8.24 -2.86 -2.13
N ASN A 113 9.16 -3.82 -2.24
CA ASN A 113 9.95 -4.28 -1.10
C ASN A 113 10.86 -3.17 -0.54
N ILE A 114 11.49 -2.37 -1.42
CA ILE A 114 12.29 -1.23 -0.98
C ILE A 114 11.41 -0.20 -0.27
N SER A 115 10.23 0.14 -0.83
CA SER A 115 9.31 1.11 -0.22
C SER A 115 8.84 0.65 1.16
N HIS A 116 8.42 -0.61 1.29
CA HIS A 116 8.01 -1.21 2.54
C HIS A 116 9.13 -1.19 3.60
N TYR A 117 10.36 -1.55 3.20
CA TYR A 117 11.52 -1.50 4.10
C TYR A 117 11.78 -0.08 4.60
N ILE A 118 11.77 0.91 3.71
CA ILE A 118 12.00 2.33 4.06
C ILE A 118 10.92 2.82 5.03
N GLN A 119 9.65 2.54 4.75
CA GLN A 119 8.52 2.90 5.61
C GLN A 119 8.64 2.27 7.00
N THR A 120 8.93 0.97 7.07
CA THR A 120 9.13 0.23 8.33
C THR A 120 10.28 0.82 9.14
N ARG A 121 11.41 1.13 8.50
CA ARG A 121 12.58 1.74 9.15
C ARG A 121 12.29 3.14 9.65
N PHE A 122 11.55 3.94 8.89
CA PHE A 122 11.16 5.30 9.27
C PHE A 122 10.25 5.30 10.51
N GLN A 123 9.25 4.40 10.57
CA GLN A 123 8.39 4.21 11.75
C GLN A 123 9.18 3.81 13.00
N GLN A 124 10.25 3.04 12.84
CA GLN A 124 11.10 2.60 13.94
C GLN A 124 12.08 3.69 14.43
N ARG A 125 12.40 4.74 13.64
CA ARG A 125 13.30 5.84 14.06
C ARG A 125 12.89 6.47 15.40
N PRO A 126 11.64 6.92 15.60
CA PRO A 126 11.22 7.53 16.87
C PRO A 126 11.08 6.52 18.03
N ALA A 127 10.92 5.22 17.76
CA ALA A 127 10.74 4.19 18.78
C ALA A 127 12.05 3.77 19.48
N LYS A 128 13.20 3.95 18.83
CA LYS A 128 14.51 3.58 19.40
C LYS A 128 15.03 4.50 20.51
N LEU A 129 14.38 5.65 20.73
CA LEU A 129 14.78 6.63 21.75
C LEU A 129 13.80 6.70 22.94
N LYS A 130 12.79 5.83 22.98
CA LYS A 130 11.87 5.69 24.12
C LYS A 130 12.12 4.38 24.84
N MET A 131 13.37 4.13 25.25
CA MET A 131 13.60 3.26 26.40
C MET A 131 13.23 4.09 27.62
N LEU A 132 12.19 3.67 28.33
CA LEU A 132 11.84 4.15 29.66
C LEU A 132 13.11 4.16 30.52
N SER A 133 13.60 5.33 30.89
CA SER A 133 14.36 5.50 32.14
C SER A 133 13.42 6.15 33.14
N ASP A 134 12.39 5.39 33.50
CA ASP A 134 11.44 5.69 34.58
C ASP A 134 11.78 4.83 35.82
N ASP A 135 13.07 4.52 35.98
CA ASP A 135 13.60 3.86 37.17
C ASP A 135 14.47 4.86 37.93
N GLU A 136 13.81 5.84 38.53
CA GLU A 136 14.23 6.41 39.82
C GLU A 136 14.09 5.31 40.89
N CYS A 137 14.83 4.21 40.71
CA CYS A 137 14.99 3.16 41.71
C CYS A 137 16.16 3.59 42.60
N GLY A 138 15.84 4.49 43.54
CA GLY A 138 16.65 4.68 44.74
C GLY A 138 16.61 3.39 45.55
N CYS A 139 17.67 2.60 45.45
CA CYS A 139 17.99 1.55 46.41
C CYS A 139 19.40 1.80 46.94
N GLY A 140 19.44 2.29 48.20
CA GLY A 140 20.45 2.04 49.22
C GLY A 140 21.92 2.21 48.86
#